data_AF-T0QZ48-F1
#
_entry.id   AF-T0QZ48-F1
#
_cell.length_a   1.000
_cell.length_b   1.000
_cell.length_c   1.000
_cell.angle_alpha   90.00
_cell.angle_beta   90.00
_cell.angle_gamma   90.00
#
_symmetry.space_group_name_H-M   'P 1'
#
loop_
_entity.id
_entity.type
_entity.pdbx_description
1 polymer ?
#
loop_
_entity_poly.entity_id
_entity_poly.type
_entity_poly.pdbx_seq_one_letter_code
_entity_poly.pdbx_strand_id
1 'polypeptide(L)'
;MELSADDKAAFCDDLRFAIAQLEPVALGKKSTLEVKNLVDAYAVFGYHSDDIIDPRDQLVMFTRIRNEMMSILHSMTSKGKYTNAIIMRDRLRTIKADFIALQTTYEKRRQGIENGHFADAVSLVRDQHEKKWLAKQRDVEADCNVRRQELAKTQQIQTRQLEDYLDRLPDPHVKYSRTLLELKNSEYYLSKLQLFEQAKNVYTRADAMEKFEKTKCAQEHHRAKQKQRDDLRVQHEIERRQLEEVLTEKKYGSYRAQDWDTKREAQRLKSLKRDMHHSHTLELQKPPEFSTHPLSAPRVNYQATSSSYGGQHFLGAVRGARLQVQSLCALHDAEESGPLPSGSIVYH
;
A
#
# COMPACT_ATOMS: atom_id res chain seq x y z
N MET A 1 -45.16 4.34 -9.96
CA MET A 1 -45.45 2.89 -9.76
C MET A 1 -44.15 2.16 -9.99
N GLU A 2 -43.42 1.89 -8.92
CA GLU A 2 -42.19 1.09 -8.97
C GLU A 2 -42.59 -0.38 -8.85
N LEU A 3 -42.27 -1.17 -9.87
CA LEU A 3 -42.52 -2.62 -9.86
C LEU A 3 -41.64 -3.29 -8.80
N SER A 4 -42.22 -4.23 -8.05
CA SER A 4 -41.54 -5.08 -7.06
C SER A 4 -40.35 -5.81 -7.69
N ALA A 5 -39.35 -6.17 -6.89
CA ALA A 5 -38.19 -6.94 -7.36
C ALA A 5 -38.61 -8.28 -8.00
N ASP A 6 -39.68 -8.90 -7.47
CA ASP A 6 -40.25 -10.14 -8.00
C ASP A 6 -40.97 -9.92 -9.33
N ASP A 7 -41.66 -8.78 -9.50
CA ASP A 7 -42.31 -8.42 -10.76
C ASP A 7 -41.30 -8.12 -11.87
N LYS A 8 -40.13 -7.58 -11.51
CA LYS A 8 -39.01 -7.35 -12.44
C LYS A 8 -38.31 -8.65 -12.85
N ALA A 9 -38.21 -9.61 -11.93
CA ALA A 9 -37.67 -10.94 -12.23
C ALA A 9 -38.62 -11.72 -13.15
N ALA A 10 -39.92 -11.73 -12.83
CA ALA A 10 -40.95 -12.33 -13.67
C ALA A 10 -41.01 -11.70 -15.07
N PHE A 11 -40.90 -10.37 -15.17
CA PHE A 11 -40.85 -9.67 -16.46
C PHE A 11 -39.60 -10.01 -17.29
N CYS A 12 -38.44 -10.18 -16.64
CA CYS A 12 -37.20 -10.62 -17.29
C CYS A 12 -37.29 -12.07 -17.77
N ASP A 13 -37.94 -12.96 -17.01
CA ASP A 13 -38.13 -14.35 -17.39
C ASP A 13 -39.20 -14.50 -18.47
N ASP A 14 -40.26 -13.70 -18.45
CA ASP A 14 -41.24 -13.61 -19.53
C ASP A 14 -40.62 -13.03 -20.81
N LEU A 15 -39.70 -12.05 -20.70
CA LEU A 15 -38.91 -11.56 -21.84
C LEU A 15 -37.95 -12.63 -22.35
N ARG A 16 -37.27 -13.38 -21.48
CA ARG A 16 -36.39 -14.50 -21.88
C ARG A 16 -37.18 -15.62 -22.54
N PHE A 17 -38.38 -15.92 -22.05
CA PHE A 17 -39.27 -16.90 -22.64
C PHE A 17 -39.83 -16.42 -23.98
N ALA A 18 -40.22 -15.14 -24.10
CA ALA A 18 -40.65 -14.54 -25.36
C ALA A 18 -39.52 -14.48 -26.39
N ILE A 19 -38.29 -14.17 -25.97
CA ILE A 19 -37.09 -14.19 -26.83
C ILE A 19 -36.78 -15.63 -27.27
N ALA A 20 -36.83 -16.61 -26.35
CA ALA A 20 -36.65 -18.03 -26.68
C ALA A 20 -37.74 -18.59 -27.60
N GLN A 21 -38.97 -18.05 -27.55
CA GLN A 21 -40.06 -18.40 -28.48
C GLN A 21 -39.98 -17.66 -29.83
N LEU A 22 -39.32 -16.49 -29.88
CA LEU A 22 -39.11 -15.73 -31.12
C LEU A 22 -37.85 -16.20 -31.90
N GLU A 23 -36.89 -16.82 -31.24
CA GLU A 23 -35.63 -17.32 -31.82
C GLU A 23 -35.74 -18.42 -32.91
N PRO A 24 -36.80 -19.24 -33.02
CA PRO A 24 -36.91 -20.15 -34.16
C PRO A 24 -37.57 -19.50 -35.39
N VAL A 25 -38.25 -18.36 -35.25
CA VAL A 25 -39.24 -17.91 -36.26
C VAL A 25 -38.88 -16.57 -36.94
N ALA A 26 -38.03 -15.73 -36.33
CA ALA A 26 -37.76 -14.37 -36.83
C ALA A 26 -36.39 -14.14 -37.52
N LEU A 27 -35.60 -15.17 -37.78
CA LEU A 27 -34.38 -15.05 -38.60
C LEU A 27 -34.68 -15.50 -40.04
N GLY A 28 -34.75 -14.52 -40.95
CA GLY A 28 -35.04 -14.73 -42.36
C GLY A 28 -34.20 -15.84 -42.98
N LYS A 29 -34.85 -16.64 -43.84
CA LYS A 29 -34.33 -17.81 -44.57
C LYS A 29 -33.15 -17.47 -45.51
N LYS A 30 -32.03 -16.97 -45.01
CA LYS A 30 -30.76 -17.01 -45.75
C LYS A 30 -30.19 -18.41 -45.56
N SER A 31 -30.05 -19.13 -46.67
CA SER A 31 -29.52 -20.49 -46.66
C SER A 31 -28.08 -20.48 -46.16
N THR A 32 -27.72 -21.37 -45.23
CA THR A 32 -26.34 -21.61 -44.79
C THR A 32 -25.38 -22.03 -45.91
N LEU A 33 -25.89 -22.24 -47.14
CA LEU A 33 -25.11 -22.37 -48.37
C LEU A 33 -24.27 -21.12 -48.72
N GLU A 34 -24.68 -19.93 -48.24
CA GLU A 34 -24.00 -18.66 -48.53
C GLU A 34 -22.89 -18.32 -47.52
N VAL A 35 -22.80 -19.03 -46.39
CA VAL A 35 -21.80 -18.77 -45.35
C VAL A 35 -20.42 -19.23 -45.84
N LYS A 36 -19.54 -18.27 -46.13
CA LYS A 36 -18.15 -18.54 -46.57
C LYS A 36 -17.14 -18.27 -45.46
N ASN A 37 -17.45 -17.35 -44.55
CA ASN A 37 -16.57 -16.91 -43.47
C ASN A 37 -17.37 -16.63 -42.17
N LEU A 38 -16.66 -16.32 -41.08
CA LEU A 38 -17.27 -15.98 -39.80
C LEU A 38 -18.14 -14.71 -39.84
N VAL A 39 -17.86 -13.78 -40.77
CA VAL A 39 -18.65 -12.53 -40.93
C VAL A 39 -20.02 -12.84 -41.52
N ASP A 40 -20.10 -13.72 -42.51
CA ASP A 40 -21.36 -14.21 -43.08
C ASP A 40 -22.15 -15.00 -42.04
N ALA A 41 -21.44 -15.77 -41.20
CA ALA A 41 -22.04 -16.47 -40.06
C ALA A 41 -22.67 -15.49 -39.06
N TYR A 42 -22.07 -14.33 -38.81
CA TYR A 42 -22.62 -13.31 -37.92
C TYR A 42 -23.83 -12.60 -38.51
N ALA A 43 -23.76 -12.28 -39.81
CA ALA A 43 -24.86 -11.67 -40.53
C ALA A 43 -26.13 -12.56 -40.56
N VAL A 44 -25.98 -13.90 -40.49
CA VAL A 44 -27.10 -14.85 -40.39
C VAL A 44 -27.85 -14.74 -39.04
N PHE A 45 -27.18 -14.29 -37.99
CA PHE A 45 -27.76 -14.11 -36.64
C PHE A 45 -28.04 -12.64 -36.29
N GLY A 46 -27.78 -11.72 -37.22
CA GLY A 46 -28.03 -10.28 -37.02
C GLY A 46 -26.90 -9.52 -36.34
N TYR A 47 -25.73 -10.13 -36.15
CA TYR A 47 -24.56 -9.47 -35.58
C TYR A 47 -23.67 -8.84 -36.67
N HIS A 48 -23.05 -7.71 -36.34
CA HIS A 48 -21.99 -7.09 -37.12
C HIS A 48 -20.62 -7.67 -36.74
N SER A 49 -19.62 -7.47 -37.60
CA SER A 49 -18.24 -7.94 -37.35
C SER A 49 -17.61 -7.37 -36.08
N ASP A 50 -18.11 -6.21 -35.62
CA ASP A 50 -17.55 -5.45 -34.50
C ASP A 50 -18.31 -5.66 -33.19
N ASP A 51 -19.44 -6.38 -33.23
CA ASP A 51 -20.28 -6.62 -32.06
C ASP A 51 -19.59 -7.53 -31.04
N ILE A 52 -19.80 -7.23 -29.75
CA ILE A 52 -19.32 -8.04 -28.63
C ILE A 52 -20.37 -9.10 -28.34
N ILE A 53 -20.08 -10.34 -28.71
CA ILE A 53 -21.00 -11.47 -28.56
C ILE A 53 -20.65 -12.22 -27.27
N ASP A 54 -21.65 -12.57 -26.47
CA ASP A 54 -21.47 -13.40 -25.27
C ASP A 54 -20.88 -14.77 -25.66
N PRO A 55 -19.91 -15.34 -24.90
CA PRO A 55 -19.39 -16.69 -25.13
C PRO A 55 -20.47 -17.77 -25.35
N ARG A 56 -21.62 -17.66 -24.67
CA ARG A 56 -22.76 -18.57 -24.84
C ARG A 56 -23.38 -18.44 -26.24
N ASP A 57 -23.62 -17.21 -26.68
CA ASP A 57 -24.22 -16.92 -27.99
C ASP A 57 -23.25 -17.34 -29.10
N GLN A 58 -21.95 -17.10 -28.91
CA GLN A 58 -20.89 -17.60 -29.82
C GLN A 58 -21.00 -19.13 -30.01
N LEU A 59 -21.14 -19.90 -28.92
CA LEU A 59 -21.27 -21.36 -29.02
C LEU A 59 -22.57 -21.78 -29.71
N VAL A 60 -23.70 -21.15 -29.38
CA VAL A 60 -25.01 -21.44 -29.98
C VAL A 60 -24.95 -21.22 -31.49
N MET A 61 -24.37 -20.09 -31.92
CA MET A 61 -24.16 -19.77 -33.34
C MET A 61 -23.30 -20.82 -34.04
N PHE A 62 -22.13 -21.14 -33.48
CA PHE A 62 -21.23 -22.14 -34.06
C PHE A 62 -21.89 -23.52 -34.15
N THR A 63 -22.61 -23.93 -33.11
CA THR A 63 -23.28 -25.24 -33.06
C THR A 63 -24.36 -25.35 -34.13
N ARG A 64 -25.17 -24.31 -34.30
CA ARG A 64 -26.23 -24.27 -35.31
C ARG A 64 -25.64 -24.31 -36.73
N ILE A 65 -24.66 -23.47 -37.03
CA ILE A 65 -23.97 -23.45 -38.34
C ILE A 65 -23.31 -24.80 -38.63
N ARG A 66 -22.61 -25.37 -37.64
CA ARG A 66 -21.96 -26.68 -37.77
C ARG A 66 -22.98 -27.76 -38.11
N ASN A 67 -24.09 -27.84 -37.38
CA ASN A 67 -25.11 -28.87 -37.57
C ASN A 67 -25.77 -28.75 -38.97
N GLU A 68 -26.07 -27.54 -39.40
CA GLU A 68 -26.65 -27.29 -40.73
C GLU A 68 -25.66 -27.64 -41.85
N MET A 69 -24.40 -27.18 -41.77
CA MET A 69 -23.37 -27.49 -42.76
C MET A 69 -23.02 -28.99 -42.78
N MET A 70 -23.02 -29.68 -41.63
CA MET A 70 -22.80 -31.12 -41.55
C MET A 70 -23.95 -31.91 -42.18
N SER A 71 -25.20 -31.48 -41.99
CA SER A 71 -26.37 -32.09 -42.65
C SER A 71 -26.29 -31.95 -44.17
N ILE A 72 -25.91 -30.76 -44.66
CA ILE A 72 -25.71 -30.52 -46.10
C ILE A 72 -24.56 -31.37 -46.64
N LEU A 73 -23.44 -31.45 -45.91
CA LEU A 73 -22.30 -32.29 -46.27
C LEU A 73 -22.70 -33.77 -46.38
N HIS A 74 -23.47 -34.28 -45.41
CA HIS A 74 -23.98 -35.65 -45.45
C HIS A 74 -24.87 -35.88 -46.68
N SER A 75 -25.78 -34.94 -46.97
CA SER A 75 -26.63 -35.02 -48.17
C SER A 75 -25.84 -35.01 -49.48
N MET A 76 -24.77 -34.21 -49.57
CA MET A 76 -23.91 -34.14 -50.76
C MET A 76 -23.09 -35.41 -50.94
N THR A 77 -22.58 -35.99 -49.86
CA THR A 77 -21.83 -37.25 -49.87
C THR A 77 -22.73 -38.41 -50.30
N SER A 78 -23.94 -38.51 -49.76
CA SER A 78 -24.93 -39.55 -50.11
C SER A 78 -25.43 -39.45 -51.56
N LYS A 79 -25.37 -38.26 -52.16
CA LYS A 79 -25.74 -38.00 -53.58
C LYS A 79 -24.55 -38.11 -54.54
N GLY A 80 -23.36 -38.54 -54.08
CA GLY A 80 -22.16 -38.71 -54.90
C GLY A 80 -21.51 -37.41 -55.40
N LYS A 81 -21.88 -36.24 -54.84
CA LYS A 81 -21.35 -34.93 -55.25
C LYS A 81 -20.09 -34.56 -54.45
N TYR A 82 -19.03 -35.36 -54.62
CA TYR A 82 -17.82 -35.27 -53.79
C TYR A 82 -17.04 -33.94 -53.91
N THR A 83 -16.99 -33.33 -55.09
CA THR A 83 -16.34 -32.02 -55.30
C THR A 83 -16.96 -30.92 -54.44
N ASN A 84 -18.29 -30.86 -54.38
CA ASN A 84 -18.99 -29.88 -53.54
C ASN A 84 -18.88 -30.23 -52.05
N ALA A 85 -18.83 -31.52 -51.70
CA ALA A 85 -18.59 -31.96 -50.33
C ALA A 85 -17.20 -31.54 -49.81
N ILE A 86 -16.16 -31.58 -50.66
CA ILE A 86 -14.81 -31.08 -50.33
C ILE A 86 -14.85 -29.58 -50.02
N ILE A 87 -15.51 -28.78 -50.88
CA ILE A 87 -15.65 -27.33 -50.66
C ILE A 87 -16.36 -27.03 -49.34
N MET A 88 -17.45 -27.75 -49.02
CA MET A 88 -18.18 -27.56 -47.76
C MET A 88 -17.37 -27.98 -46.54
N ARG A 89 -16.60 -29.07 -46.63
CA ARG A 89 -15.67 -29.50 -45.57
C ARG A 89 -14.62 -28.43 -45.29
N ASP A 90 -14.02 -27.87 -46.34
CA ASP A 90 -12.95 -26.89 -46.20
C ASP A 90 -13.49 -25.56 -45.65
N ARG A 91 -14.69 -25.13 -46.06
CA ARG A 91 -15.40 -24.00 -45.43
C ARG A 91 -15.66 -24.23 -43.94
N LEU A 92 -16.13 -25.42 -43.56
CA LEU A 92 -16.39 -25.76 -42.16
C LEU A 92 -15.09 -25.75 -41.32
N ARG A 93 -13.96 -26.13 -41.91
CA ARG A 93 -12.63 -26.00 -41.27
C ARG A 93 -12.23 -24.53 -41.10
N THR A 94 -12.44 -23.68 -42.10
CA THR A 94 -12.18 -22.24 -42.01
C THR A 94 -13.03 -21.59 -40.92
N ILE A 95 -14.35 -21.82 -40.91
CA ILE A 95 -15.25 -21.27 -39.89
C ILE A 95 -14.85 -21.73 -38.49
N LYS A 96 -14.44 -23.01 -38.34
CA LYS A 96 -13.90 -23.51 -37.07
C LYS A 96 -12.63 -22.78 -36.65
N ALA A 97 -11.69 -22.55 -37.56
CA ALA A 97 -10.45 -21.82 -37.26
C ALA A 97 -10.73 -20.36 -36.87
N ASP A 98 -11.61 -19.68 -37.60
CA ASP A 98 -12.02 -18.29 -37.33
C ASP A 98 -12.68 -18.17 -35.94
N PHE A 99 -13.50 -19.15 -35.56
CA PHE A 99 -14.14 -19.18 -34.25
C PHE A 99 -13.14 -19.34 -33.09
N ILE A 100 -12.10 -20.18 -33.26
CA ILE A 100 -11.01 -20.30 -32.26
C ILE A 100 -10.25 -18.98 -32.14
N ALA A 101 -9.95 -18.34 -33.27
CA ALA A 101 -9.26 -17.06 -33.30
C ALA A 101 -10.08 -15.96 -32.58
N LEU A 102 -11.40 -15.97 -32.76
CA LEU A 102 -12.32 -15.08 -32.07
C LEU A 102 -12.30 -15.32 -30.55
N GLN A 103 -12.50 -16.55 -30.09
CA GLN A 103 -12.47 -16.87 -28.65
C GLN A 103 -11.14 -16.41 -28.01
N THR A 104 -10.02 -16.64 -28.69
CA THR A 104 -8.70 -16.18 -28.26
C THR A 104 -8.62 -14.64 -28.17
N THR A 105 -9.25 -13.93 -29.11
CA THR A 105 -9.25 -12.46 -29.15
C THR A 105 -10.07 -11.87 -28.00
N TYR A 106 -11.23 -12.47 -27.69
CA TYR A 106 -12.06 -12.06 -26.56
C TYR A 106 -11.37 -12.31 -25.23
N GLU A 107 -10.74 -13.47 -25.08
CA GLU A 107 -9.98 -13.80 -23.88
C GLU A 107 -8.79 -12.83 -23.68
N LYS A 108 -8.06 -12.50 -24.75
CA LYS A 108 -7.01 -11.46 -24.70
C LYS A 108 -7.57 -10.08 -24.31
N ARG A 109 -8.74 -9.70 -24.82
CA ARG A 109 -9.41 -8.44 -24.46
C ARG A 109 -9.76 -8.42 -22.96
N ARG A 110 -10.34 -9.49 -22.43
CA ARG A 110 -10.64 -9.67 -21.00
C ARG A 110 -9.36 -9.56 -20.16
N GLN A 111 -8.29 -10.23 -20.55
CA GLN A 111 -6.99 -10.12 -19.89
C GLN A 111 -6.44 -8.69 -19.92
N GLY A 112 -6.67 -7.95 -21.00
CA GLY A 112 -6.33 -6.53 -21.11
C GLY A 112 -7.05 -5.67 -20.05
N ILE A 113 -8.35 -5.90 -19.86
CA ILE A 113 -9.15 -5.23 -18.82
C ILE A 113 -8.61 -5.57 -17.43
N GLU A 114 -8.32 -6.85 -17.15
CA GLU A 114 -7.76 -7.29 -15.87
C GLU A 114 -6.39 -6.67 -15.57
N ASN A 115 -5.53 -6.56 -16.59
CA ASN A 115 -4.26 -5.86 -16.45
C ASN A 115 -4.46 -4.36 -16.15
N GLY A 116 -5.49 -3.73 -16.73
CA GLY A 116 -5.90 -2.36 -16.41
C GLY A 116 -6.31 -2.22 -14.94
N HIS A 117 -7.23 -3.07 -14.47
CA HIS A 117 -7.64 -3.09 -13.06
C HIS A 117 -6.47 -3.30 -12.11
N PHE A 118 -5.54 -4.20 -12.46
CA PHE A 118 -4.34 -4.44 -11.68
C PHE A 118 -3.43 -3.19 -11.62
N ALA A 119 -3.25 -2.50 -12.75
CA ALA A 119 -2.44 -1.27 -12.80
C ALA A 119 -3.05 -0.15 -11.94
N ASP A 120 -4.36 0.03 -11.99
CA ASP A 120 -5.09 0.98 -11.16
C ASP A 120 -4.99 0.63 -9.66
N ALA A 121 -5.02 -0.66 -9.32
CA ALA A 121 -4.83 -1.09 -7.95
C ALA A 121 -3.40 -0.82 -7.45
N VAL A 122 -2.39 -1.02 -8.31
CA VAL A 122 -0.99 -0.72 -7.99
C VAL A 122 -0.77 0.76 -7.72
N SER A 123 -1.36 1.66 -8.51
CA SER A 123 -1.25 3.10 -8.27
C SER A 123 -1.87 3.49 -6.93
N LEU A 124 -3.08 3.00 -6.63
CA LEU A 124 -3.74 3.24 -5.35
C LEU A 124 -2.93 2.73 -4.15
N VAL A 125 -2.34 1.53 -4.24
CA VAL A 125 -1.49 0.99 -3.16
C VAL A 125 -0.26 1.84 -2.95
N ARG A 126 0.39 2.31 -4.03
CA ARG A 126 1.56 3.20 -3.93
C ARG A 126 1.19 4.51 -3.24
N ASP A 127 0.08 5.12 -3.64
CA ASP A 127 -0.39 6.38 -3.04
C ASP A 127 -0.74 6.20 -1.56
N GLN A 128 -1.41 5.11 -1.19
CA GLN A 128 -1.73 4.79 0.20
C GLN A 128 -0.46 4.54 1.03
N HIS A 129 0.50 3.80 0.46
CA HIS A 129 1.79 3.51 1.10
C HIS A 129 2.59 4.79 1.33
N GLU A 130 2.67 5.67 0.32
CA GLU A 130 3.35 6.96 0.43
C GLU A 130 2.70 7.84 1.51
N LYS A 131 1.37 8.00 1.49
CA LYS A 131 0.64 8.78 2.51
C LYS A 131 0.87 8.25 3.91
N LYS A 132 0.82 6.93 4.10
CA LYS A 132 1.10 6.27 5.40
C LYS A 132 2.50 6.61 5.91
N TRP A 133 3.51 6.51 5.06
CA TRP A 133 4.90 6.76 5.47
C TRP A 133 5.23 8.24 5.64
N LEU A 134 4.63 9.13 4.83
CA LEU A 134 4.71 10.58 5.05
C LEU A 134 4.10 10.98 6.40
N ALA A 135 2.94 10.44 6.75
CA ALA A 135 2.34 10.68 8.07
C ALA A 135 3.25 10.19 9.20
N LYS A 136 3.75 8.95 9.10
CA LYS A 136 4.65 8.38 10.10
C LYS A 136 5.97 9.15 10.23
N GLN A 137 6.51 9.65 9.13
CA GLN A 137 7.72 10.48 9.16
C GLN A 137 7.45 11.81 9.90
N ARG A 138 6.32 12.46 9.64
CA ARG A 138 5.90 13.66 10.38
C ARG A 138 5.76 13.39 11.87
N ASP A 139 5.17 12.26 12.24
CA ASP A 139 5.02 11.88 13.65
C ASP A 139 6.38 11.67 14.34
N VAL A 140 7.32 11.02 13.65
CA VAL A 140 8.70 10.84 14.16
C VAL A 140 9.40 12.19 14.31
N GLU A 141 9.29 13.07 13.32
CA GLU A 141 9.87 14.42 13.38
C GLU A 141 9.26 15.28 14.48
N ALA A 142 7.94 15.20 14.68
CA ALA A 142 7.25 15.88 15.76
C ALA A 142 7.74 15.42 17.12
N ASP A 143 7.84 14.10 17.35
CA ASP A 143 8.38 13.56 18.60
C ASP A 143 9.85 13.97 18.83
N CYS A 144 10.69 13.95 17.79
CA CYS A 144 12.06 14.45 17.88
C CYS A 144 12.10 15.92 18.34
N ASN A 145 11.21 16.76 17.80
CA ASN A 145 11.14 18.17 18.16
C ASN A 145 10.65 18.38 19.60
N VAL A 146 9.66 17.60 20.05
CA VAL A 146 9.20 17.62 21.45
C VAL A 146 10.35 17.30 22.40
N ARG A 147 11.11 16.23 22.14
CA ARG A 147 12.26 15.86 22.99
C ARG A 147 13.34 16.94 23.04
N ARG A 148 13.62 17.61 21.92
CA ARG A 148 14.55 18.76 21.90
C ARG A 148 14.05 19.91 22.77
N GLN A 149 12.76 20.22 22.70
CA GLN A 149 12.15 21.27 23.52
C GLN A 149 12.17 20.91 25.01
N GLU A 150 11.91 19.65 25.36
CA GLU A 150 11.99 19.15 26.74
C GLU A 150 13.41 19.26 27.32
N LEU A 151 14.43 18.87 26.54
CA LEU A 151 15.82 19.05 26.94
C LEU A 151 16.15 20.53 27.12
N ALA A 152 15.78 21.39 26.17
CA ALA A 152 16.02 22.83 26.26
C ALA A 152 15.38 23.46 27.51
N LYS A 153 14.14 23.07 27.85
CA LYS A 153 13.46 23.51 29.08
C LYS A 153 14.21 23.05 30.33
N THR A 154 14.66 21.79 30.35
CA THR A 154 15.42 21.22 31.47
C THR A 154 16.73 21.98 31.68
N GLN A 155 17.46 22.24 30.59
CA GLN A 155 18.69 23.02 30.61
C GLN A 155 18.47 24.45 31.10
N GLN A 156 17.40 25.11 30.65
CA GLN A 156 17.03 26.44 31.13
C GLN A 156 16.76 26.47 32.65
N ILE A 157 16.06 25.47 33.17
CA ILE A 157 15.79 25.34 34.61
C ILE A 157 17.10 25.14 35.38
N GLN A 158 17.99 24.26 34.91
CA GLN A 158 19.29 24.02 35.54
C GLN A 158 20.17 25.27 35.55
N THR A 159 20.21 26.04 34.46
CA THR A 159 20.93 27.32 34.41
C THR A 159 20.38 28.29 35.45
N ARG A 160 19.05 28.43 35.54
CA ARG A 160 18.42 29.31 36.53
C ARG A 160 18.73 28.86 37.97
N GLN A 161 18.63 27.56 38.25
CA GLN A 161 18.95 27.01 39.56
C GLN A 161 20.42 27.25 39.94
N LEU A 162 21.35 27.14 38.97
CA LEU A 162 22.75 27.44 39.21
C LEU A 162 22.96 28.93 39.50
N GLU A 163 22.39 29.84 38.72
CA GLU A 163 22.53 31.28 38.98
C GLU A 163 21.91 31.66 40.33
N ASP A 164 20.72 31.16 40.67
CA ASP A 164 20.09 31.37 41.98
C ASP A 164 20.98 30.86 43.14
N TYR A 165 21.70 29.75 42.93
CA TYR A 165 22.66 29.22 43.89
C TYR A 165 23.93 30.09 43.99
N LEU A 166 24.47 30.52 42.84
CA LEU A 166 25.64 31.37 42.74
C LEU A 166 25.41 32.75 43.37
N ASP A 167 24.19 33.28 43.29
CA ASP A 167 23.82 34.57 43.89
C ASP A 167 23.68 34.48 45.42
N ARG A 168 23.29 33.32 45.95
CA ARG A 168 23.14 33.09 47.41
C ARG A 168 24.43 32.70 48.11
N LEU A 169 25.50 32.41 47.36
CA LEU A 169 26.81 32.08 47.93
C LEU A 169 27.36 33.27 48.73
N PRO A 170 27.72 33.08 50.01
CA PRO A 170 28.26 34.14 50.84
C PRO A 170 29.58 34.67 50.31
N ASP A 171 29.90 35.91 50.65
CA ASP A 171 31.18 36.52 50.28
C ASP A 171 32.37 35.72 50.82
N PRO A 172 33.46 35.63 50.03
CA PRO A 172 34.58 34.77 50.38
C PRO A 172 35.31 35.34 51.60
N HIS A 173 35.54 34.47 52.60
CA HIS A 173 36.33 34.84 53.76
C HIS A 173 37.82 34.89 53.39
N VAL A 174 38.41 36.09 53.41
CA VAL A 174 39.82 36.30 53.09
C VAL A 174 40.70 35.75 54.20
N LYS A 175 41.58 34.80 53.87
CA LYS A 175 42.63 34.32 54.76
C LYS A 175 43.89 35.15 54.51
N TYR A 176 44.21 36.03 55.45
CA TYR A 176 45.40 36.88 55.35
C TYR A 176 46.69 36.08 55.50
N SER A 177 47.72 36.46 54.76
CA SER A 177 49.03 35.83 54.87
C SER A 177 49.66 36.10 56.24
N ARG A 178 50.52 35.18 56.69
CA ARG A 178 51.29 35.33 57.94
C ARG A 178 52.09 36.64 57.96
N THR A 179 52.69 37.00 56.82
CA THR A 179 53.48 38.23 56.66
C THR A 179 52.63 39.49 56.86
N LEU A 180 51.40 39.51 56.35
CA LEU A 180 50.48 40.63 56.58
C LEU A 180 50.12 40.77 58.07
N LEU A 181 49.87 39.65 58.75
CA LEU A 181 49.57 39.64 60.19
C LEU A 181 50.76 40.15 61.03
N GLU A 182 51.98 39.74 60.67
CA GLU A 182 53.22 40.23 61.30
C GLU A 182 53.44 41.73 61.05
N LEU A 183 53.11 42.24 59.85
CA LEU A 183 53.16 43.67 59.54
C LEU A 183 52.13 44.48 60.36
N LYS A 184 50.92 43.96 60.56
CA LYS A 184 49.91 44.61 61.42
C LYS A 184 50.34 44.61 62.90
N ASN A 185 50.92 43.51 63.38
CA ASN A 185 51.43 43.45 64.75
C ASN A 185 52.60 44.43 64.96
N SER A 186 53.55 44.50 64.02
CA SER A 186 54.68 45.43 64.09
C SER A 186 54.23 46.89 64.01
N GLU A 187 53.25 47.22 63.17
CA GLU A 187 52.61 48.54 63.15
C GLU A 187 52.02 48.92 64.52
N TYR A 188 51.26 48.02 65.14
CA TYR A 188 50.69 48.23 66.47
C TYR A 188 51.76 48.48 67.56
N TYR A 189 52.85 47.71 67.57
CA TYR A 189 53.92 47.92 68.55
C TYR A 189 54.72 49.20 68.29
N LEU A 190 54.99 49.55 67.03
CA LEU A 190 55.68 50.80 66.67
C LEU A 190 54.84 52.03 67.02
N SER A 191 53.52 51.96 66.85
CA SER A 191 52.60 53.03 67.25
C SER A 191 52.55 53.19 68.77
N LYS A 192 52.52 52.07 69.52
CA LYS A 192 52.60 52.07 70.99
C LYS A 192 53.90 52.66 71.54
N LEU A 193 55.01 52.48 70.81
CA LEU A 193 56.33 53.06 71.13
C LEU A 193 56.50 54.50 70.64
N GLN A 194 55.45 55.14 70.09
CA GLN A 194 55.46 56.51 69.54
C GLN A 194 56.43 56.72 68.35
N LEU A 195 56.83 55.65 67.66
CA LEU A 195 57.68 55.70 66.46
C LEU A 195 56.82 55.89 65.20
N PHE A 196 56.14 57.04 65.12
CA PHE A 196 55.05 57.26 64.15
C PHE A 196 55.49 57.21 62.68
N GLU A 197 56.69 57.69 62.33
CA GLU A 197 57.16 57.63 60.94
C GLU A 197 57.37 56.19 60.46
N GLN A 198 57.94 55.35 61.33
CA GLN A 198 58.17 53.92 61.05
C GLN A 198 56.82 53.19 60.99
N ALA A 199 55.92 53.47 61.93
CA ALA A 199 54.57 52.91 61.93
C ALA A 199 53.80 53.26 60.65
N LYS A 200 53.88 54.51 60.17
CA LYS A 200 53.25 54.94 58.91
C LYS A 200 53.77 54.15 57.70
N ASN A 201 55.08 53.93 57.62
CA ASN A 201 55.68 53.16 56.52
C ASN A 201 55.29 51.68 56.55
N VAL A 202 55.18 51.08 57.74
CA VAL A 202 54.69 49.71 57.88
C VAL A 202 53.19 49.63 57.55
N TYR A 203 52.40 50.61 57.99
CA TYR A 203 50.97 50.70 57.70
C TYR A 203 50.69 50.76 56.19
N THR A 204 51.35 51.63 55.43
CA THR A 204 51.12 51.75 53.99
C THR A 204 51.43 50.45 53.25
N ARG A 205 52.49 49.75 53.65
CA ARG A 205 52.83 48.44 53.10
C ARG A 205 51.81 47.36 53.48
N ALA A 206 51.35 47.35 54.73
CA ALA A 206 50.34 46.41 55.21
C ALA A 206 48.99 46.64 54.52
N ASP A 207 48.55 47.90 54.36
CA ASP A 207 47.31 48.26 53.67
C ASP A 207 47.33 47.88 52.19
N ALA A 208 48.44 48.14 51.49
CA ALA A 208 48.61 47.72 50.10
C ALA A 208 48.53 46.19 49.95
N MET A 209 49.17 45.44 50.85
CA MET A 209 49.13 43.98 50.86
C MET A 209 47.73 43.44 51.20
N GLU A 210 47.03 44.03 52.16
CA GLU A 210 45.67 43.67 52.52
C GLU A 210 44.69 43.86 51.35
N LYS A 211 44.78 45.01 50.65
CA LYS A 211 44.00 45.27 49.43
C LYS A 211 44.29 44.24 48.34
N PHE A 212 45.56 43.93 48.11
CA PHE A 212 45.95 42.92 47.13
C PHE A 212 45.37 41.54 47.48
N GLU A 213 45.50 41.07 48.72
CA GLU A 213 44.97 39.77 49.14
C GLU A 213 43.43 39.71 49.07
N LYS A 214 42.73 40.78 49.46
CA LYS A 214 41.27 40.91 49.29
C LYS A 214 40.85 40.80 47.82
N THR A 215 41.51 41.55 46.93
CA THR A 215 41.20 41.52 45.48
C THR A 215 41.48 40.15 44.88
N LYS A 216 42.59 39.50 45.26
CA LYS A 216 42.93 38.15 44.79
C LYS A 216 41.87 37.13 45.23
N CYS A 217 41.45 37.17 46.49
CA CYS A 217 40.41 36.27 47.01
C CYS A 217 39.06 36.48 46.29
N ALA A 218 38.67 37.73 46.04
CA ALA A 218 37.47 38.04 45.25
C ALA A 218 37.57 37.53 43.79
N GLN A 219 38.73 37.70 43.15
CA GLN A 219 38.97 37.18 41.80
C GLN A 219 38.91 35.65 41.74
N GLU A 220 39.51 34.95 42.70
CA GLU A 220 39.45 33.49 42.80
C GLU A 220 38.02 32.99 43.01
N HIS A 221 37.24 33.68 43.86
CA HIS A 221 35.81 33.38 44.04
C HIS A 221 35.01 33.58 42.74
N HIS A 222 35.21 34.68 42.03
CA HIS A 222 34.57 34.91 40.74
C HIS A 222 34.97 33.85 39.70
N ARG A 223 36.25 33.46 39.65
CA ARG A 223 36.72 32.38 38.78
C ARG A 223 36.08 31.05 39.14
N ALA A 224 35.91 30.74 40.43
CA ALA A 224 35.23 29.53 40.87
C ALA A 224 33.75 29.51 40.43
N LYS A 225 33.02 30.64 40.59
CA LYS A 225 31.65 30.77 40.07
C LYS A 225 31.59 30.58 38.55
N GLN A 226 32.53 31.20 37.82
CA GLN A 226 32.59 31.08 36.37
C GLN A 226 32.89 29.65 35.92
N LYS A 227 33.80 28.96 36.61
CA LYS A 227 34.09 27.55 36.35
C LYS A 227 32.84 26.68 36.47
N GLN A 228 32.01 26.88 37.50
CA GLN A 228 30.75 26.14 37.65
C GLN A 228 29.77 26.38 36.48
N ARG A 229 29.71 27.62 35.97
CA ARG A 229 28.91 27.94 34.77
C ARG A 229 29.44 27.22 33.53
N ASP A 230 30.76 27.20 33.37
CA ASP A 230 31.41 26.57 32.23
C ASP A 230 31.26 25.03 32.29
N ASP A 231 31.41 24.43 33.47
CA ASP A 231 31.17 23.00 33.70
C ASP A 231 29.71 22.61 33.35
N LEU A 232 28.73 23.45 33.74
CA LEU A 232 27.32 23.23 33.38
C LEU A 232 27.09 23.34 31.87
N ARG A 233 27.73 24.29 31.18
CA ARG A 233 27.64 24.44 29.72
C ARG A 233 28.18 23.23 28.98
N VAL A 234 29.31 22.70 29.44
CA VAL A 234 29.92 21.47 28.89
C VAL A 234 28.95 20.30 29.07
N GLN A 235 28.36 20.17 30.26
CA GLN A 235 27.36 19.13 30.52
C GLN A 235 26.14 19.24 29.59
N HIS A 236 25.60 20.46 29.39
CA HIS A 236 24.49 20.71 28.47
C HIS A 236 24.83 20.39 27.01
N GLU A 237 26.08 20.58 26.61
CA GLU A 237 26.55 20.22 25.27
C GLU A 237 26.65 18.70 25.08
N ILE A 238 27.18 17.98 26.08
CA ILE A 238 27.24 16.51 26.07
C ILE A 238 25.83 15.93 25.96
N GLU A 239 24.90 16.39 26.77
CA GLU A 239 23.50 15.94 26.74
C GLU A 239 22.81 16.21 25.39
N ARG A 240 23.08 17.37 24.78
CA ARG A 240 22.56 17.69 23.44
C ARG A 240 23.10 16.72 22.39
N ARG A 241 24.39 16.38 22.43
CA ARG A 241 25.00 15.42 21.50
C ARG A 241 24.40 14.03 21.68
N GLN A 242 24.30 13.55 22.92
CA GLN A 242 23.68 12.26 23.23
C GLN A 242 22.23 12.20 22.76
N LEU A 243 21.45 13.27 22.97
CA LEU A 243 20.08 13.34 22.47
C LEU A 243 20.05 13.26 20.94
N GLU A 244 20.87 14.04 20.22
CA GLU A 244 20.90 13.98 18.75
C GLU A 244 21.30 12.60 18.22
N GLU A 245 22.21 11.88 18.87
CA GLU A 245 22.53 10.49 18.53
C GLU A 245 21.30 9.58 18.64
N VAL A 246 20.57 9.65 19.76
CA VAL A 246 19.33 8.87 19.94
C VAL A 246 18.24 9.26 18.93
N LEU A 247 18.09 10.56 18.64
CA LEU A 247 17.11 11.04 17.67
C LEU A 247 17.46 10.62 16.23
N THR A 248 18.74 10.66 15.87
CA THR A 248 19.21 10.20 14.56
C THR A 248 19.01 8.69 14.41
N GLU A 249 19.33 7.89 15.44
CA GLU A 249 19.04 6.46 15.44
C GLU A 249 17.54 6.17 15.23
N LYS A 250 16.67 6.88 15.93
CA LYS A 250 15.21 6.76 15.77
C LYS A 250 14.77 7.05 14.32
N LYS A 251 15.30 8.11 13.71
CA LYS A 251 15.03 8.46 12.30
C LYS A 251 15.50 7.36 11.36
N TYR A 252 16.72 6.86 11.52
CA TYR A 252 17.25 5.75 10.73
C TYR A 252 16.43 4.47 10.90
N GLY A 253 15.97 4.19 12.12
CA GLY A 253 15.05 3.07 12.38
C GLY A 253 13.76 3.18 11.56
N SER A 254 13.18 4.39 11.48
CA SER A 254 12.00 4.65 10.65
C SER A 254 12.29 4.46 9.15
N TYR A 255 13.42 4.98 8.64
CA TYR A 255 13.81 4.81 7.24
C TYR A 255 14.06 3.34 6.87
N ARG A 256 14.73 2.57 7.73
CA ARG A 256 14.92 1.13 7.51
C ARG A 256 13.60 0.37 7.51
N ALA A 257 12.69 0.72 8.41
CA ALA A 257 11.35 0.12 8.43
C ALA A 257 10.55 0.45 7.15
N GLN A 258 10.69 1.68 6.62
CA GLN A 258 10.08 2.08 5.36
C GLN A 258 10.65 1.29 4.18
N ASP A 259 11.96 1.16 4.08
CA ASP A 259 12.62 0.39 3.02
C ASP A 259 12.18 -1.08 3.06
N TRP A 260 12.12 -1.68 4.25
CA TRP A 260 11.67 -3.06 4.40
C TRP A 260 10.19 -3.24 4.04
N ASP A 261 9.31 -2.33 4.46
CA ASP A 261 7.89 -2.32 4.08
C ASP A 261 7.73 -2.17 2.56
N THR A 262 8.50 -1.26 1.94
CA THR A 262 8.50 -1.03 0.49
C THR A 262 8.92 -2.29 -0.28
N LYS A 263 9.97 -2.97 0.17
CA LYS A 263 10.44 -4.24 -0.43
C LYS A 263 9.40 -5.34 -0.31
N ARG A 264 8.76 -5.46 0.85
CA ARG A 264 7.68 -6.42 1.10
C ARG A 264 6.50 -6.17 0.15
N GLU A 265 6.07 -4.92 0.03
CA GLU A 265 4.94 -4.55 -0.82
C GLU A 265 5.27 -4.74 -2.30
N ALA A 266 6.49 -4.39 -2.74
CA ALA A 266 6.95 -4.68 -4.10
C ALA A 266 6.94 -6.18 -4.41
N GLN A 267 7.40 -7.02 -3.48
CA GLN A 267 7.36 -8.47 -3.64
C GLN A 267 5.93 -9.00 -3.68
N ARG A 268 5.04 -8.49 -2.83
CA ARG A 268 3.61 -8.83 -2.82
C ARG A 268 2.97 -8.52 -4.19
N LEU A 269 3.18 -7.32 -4.73
CA LEU A 269 2.68 -6.93 -6.04
C LEU A 269 3.23 -7.83 -7.17
N LYS A 270 4.51 -8.18 -7.09
CA LYS A 270 5.15 -9.09 -8.05
C LYS A 270 4.52 -10.48 -8.03
N SER A 271 4.27 -11.03 -6.84
CA SER A 271 3.60 -12.32 -6.68
C SER A 271 2.18 -12.29 -7.24
N LEU A 272 1.37 -11.29 -6.86
CA LEU A 272 -0.01 -11.16 -7.36
C LEU A 272 -0.07 -11.05 -8.89
N LYS A 273 0.84 -10.29 -9.49
CA LYS A 273 0.92 -10.18 -10.96
C LYS A 273 1.28 -11.52 -11.61
N ARG A 274 2.23 -12.26 -11.02
CA ARG A 274 2.64 -13.57 -11.53
C ARG A 274 1.49 -14.56 -11.46
N ASP A 275 0.76 -14.59 -10.35
CA ASP A 275 -0.34 -15.53 -10.15
C ASP A 275 -1.49 -15.22 -11.12
N MET A 276 -1.84 -13.94 -11.30
CA MET A 276 -2.81 -13.50 -12.32
C MET A 276 -2.36 -13.91 -13.73
N HIS A 277 -1.10 -13.66 -14.10
CA HIS A 277 -0.57 -14.01 -15.41
C HIS A 277 -0.57 -15.53 -15.66
N HIS A 278 -0.30 -16.33 -14.62
CA HIS A 278 -0.39 -17.77 -14.69
C HIS A 278 -1.83 -18.20 -15.00
N SER A 279 -2.83 -17.67 -14.27
CA SER A 279 -4.25 -17.93 -14.57
C SER A 279 -4.62 -17.53 -16.00
N HIS A 280 -4.19 -16.35 -16.46
CA HIS A 280 -4.41 -15.90 -17.84
C HIS A 280 -3.81 -16.85 -18.89
N THR A 281 -2.64 -17.42 -18.61
CA THR A 281 -2.01 -18.41 -19.49
C THR A 281 -2.81 -19.71 -19.55
N LEU A 282 -3.31 -20.18 -18.40
CA LEU A 282 -4.13 -21.39 -18.32
C LEU A 282 -5.46 -21.21 -19.07
N GLU A 283 -6.10 -20.04 -18.97
CA GLU A 283 -7.33 -19.73 -19.70
C GLU A 283 -7.13 -19.81 -21.23
N LEU A 284 -6.00 -19.31 -21.74
CA LEU A 284 -5.68 -19.40 -23.18
C LEU A 284 -5.35 -20.82 -23.66
N GLN A 285 -4.92 -21.70 -22.76
CA GLN A 285 -4.62 -23.10 -23.07
C GLN A 285 -5.85 -24.01 -22.97
N LYS A 286 -6.99 -23.50 -22.49
CA LYS A 286 -8.23 -24.28 -22.46
C LYS A 286 -8.60 -24.70 -23.88
N PRO A 287 -9.04 -25.96 -24.06
CA PRO A 287 -9.49 -26.40 -25.37
C PRO A 287 -10.67 -25.51 -25.80
N PRO A 288 -10.71 -25.06 -27.06
CA PRO A 288 -11.80 -24.24 -27.56
C PRO A 288 -13.13 -24.97 -27.33
N GLU A 289 -14.07 -24.28 -26.72
CA GLU A 289 -15.36 -24.84 -26.35
C GLU A 289 -16.15 -25.10 -27.63
N PHE A 290 -16.16 -26.37 -28.04
CA PHE A 290 -16.91 -26.89 -29.20
C PHE A 290 -17.91 -27.98 -28.80
N SER A 291 -18.01 -28.24 -27.50
CA SER A 291 -18.71 -29.38 -26.92
C SER A 291 -20.19 -29.34 -27.26
N THR A 292 -20.72 -30.50 -27.63
CA THR A 292 -22.16 -30.79 -27.82
C THR A 292 -22.93 -30.90 -26.51
N HIS A 293 -22.25 -30.84 -25.36
CA HIS A 293 -22.91 -30.78 -24.07
C HIS A 293 -23.39 -29.36 -23.81
N PRO A 294 -24.60 -29.17 -23.21
CA PRO A 294 -25.03 -27.85 -22.80
C PRO A 294 -23.94 -27.26 -21.91
N LEU A 295 -23.40 -26.09 -22.29
CA LEU A 295 -22.51 -25.35 -21.40
C LEU A 295 -23.24 -25.19 -20.08
N SER A 296 -22.72 -25.78 -19.01
CA SER A 296 -23.16 -25.42 -17.68
C SER A 296 -22.98 -23.91 -17.58
N ALA A 297 -24.07 -23.19 -17.31
CA ALA A 297 -23.99 -21.75 -17.12
C ALA A 297 -22.86 -21.45 -16.12
N PRO A 298 -22.04 -20.42 -16.36
CA PRO A 298 -21.02 -20.03 -15.40
C PRO A 298 -21.68 -19.85 -14.04
N ARG A 299 -21.04 -20.38 -12.98
CA ARG A 299 -21.57 -20.26 -11.62
C ARG A 299 -21.84 -18.80 -11.31
N VAL A 300 -22.90 -18.53 -10.53
CA VAL A 300 -23.39 -17.18 -10.18
C VAL A 300 -22.24 -16.26 -9.71
N ASN A 301 -21.26 -16.80 -8.98
CA ASN A 301 -20.13 -16.06 -8.42
C ASN A 301 -18.78 -16.35 -9.09
N TYR A 302 -18.77 -16.83 -10.34
CA TYR A 302 -17.54 -17.18 -11.04
C TYR A 302 -16.57 -16.00 -11.15
N GLN A 303 -17.07 -14.82 -11.54
CA GLN A 303 -16.24 -13.61 -11.63
C GLN A 303 -15.70 -13.18 -10.27
N ALA A 304 -16.48 -13.37 -9.20
CA ALA A 304 -16.13 -12.98 -7.83
C ALA A 304 -15.08 -13.91 -7.17
N THR A 305 -14.87 -15.11 -7.69
CA THR A 305 -14.03 -16.14 -7.05
C THR A 305 -12.92 -16.68 -7.94
N SER A 306 -13.05 -16.54 -9.25
CA SER A 306 -12.07 -17.05 -10.20
C SER A 306 -10.76 -16.24 -10.13
N SER A 307 -9.64 -16.96 -10.10
CA SER A 307 -8.29 -16.40 -10.11
C SER A 307 -7.99 -15.65 -11.42
N SER A 308 -8.75 -15.91 -12.48
CA SER A 308 -8.67 -15.22 -13.76
C SER A 308 -9.03 -13.73 -13.66
N TYR A 309 -9.77 -13.33 -12.61
CA TYR A 309 -10.17 -11.94 -12.31
C TYR A 309 -9.35 -11.31 -11.17
N GLY A 310 -8.10 -11.77 -11.00
CA GLY A 310 -7.22 -11.31 -9.93
C GLY A 310 -6.98 -9.79 -9.89
N GLY A 311 -7.03 -9.10 -11.04
CA GLY A 311 -6.89 -7.65 -11.13
C GLY A 311 -8.10 -6.94 -10.53
N GLN A 312 -9.30 -7.37 -10.88
CA GLN A 312 -10.55 -6.88 -10.30
C GLN A 312 -10.63 -7.14 -8.79
N HIS A 313 -10.28 -8.34 -8.33
CA HIS A 313 -10.27 -8.69 -6.90
C HIS A 313 -9.32 -7.80 -6.11
N PHE A 314 -8.12 -7.60 -6.66
CA PHE A 314 -7.11 -6.76 -6.03
C PHE A 314 -7.57 -5.30 -5.96
N LEU A 315 -8.12 -4.76 -7.06
CA LEU A 315 -8.66 -3.40 -7.10
C LEU A 315 -9.80 -3.21 -6.08
N GLY A 316 -10.73 -4.16 -6.00
CA GLY A 316 -11.80 -4.16 -5.00
C GLY A 316 -11.26 -4.14 -3.58
N ALA A 317 -10.29 -5.01 -3.28
CA ALA A 317 -9.67 -5.08 -1.95
C ALA A 317 -8.96 -3.78 -1.56
N VAL A 318 -8.24 -3.14 -2.51
CA VAL A 318 -7.52 -1.87 -2.26
C VAL A 318 -8.49 -0.70 -2.04
N ARG A 319 -9.67 -0.73 -2.68
CA ARG A 319 -10.76 0.24 -2.46
C ARG A 319 -11.54 -0.01 -1.17
N GLY A 320 -11.20 -1.03 -0.40
CA GLY A 320 -11.88 -1.37 0.85
C GLY A 320 -13.21 -2.10 0.64
N ALA A 321 -13.46 -2.66 -0.54
CA ALA A 321 -14.55 -3.60 -0.70
C ALA A 321 -14.29 -4.81 0.20
N ARG A 322 -15.26 -5.15 1.06
CA ARG A 322 -15.19 -6.39 1.83
C ARG A 322 -15.13 -7.54 0.83
N LEU A 323 -14.07 -8.34 0.90
CA LEU A 323 -14.04 -9.67 0.30
C LEU A 323 -15.18 -10.46 0.96
N GLN A 324 -16.33 -10.52 0.31
CA GLN A 324 -17.38 -11.44 0.68
C GLN A 324 -16.91 -12.83 0.26
N VAL A 325 -16.21 -13.51 1.16
CA VAL A 325 -15.97 -14.95 1.02
C VAL A 325 -17.33 -15.60 1.21
N GLN A 326 -18.02 -15.88 0.12
CA GLN A 326 -19.27 -16.61 0.19
C GLN A 326 -19.00 -18.00 0.77
N SER A 327 -19.92 -18.48 1.61
CA SER A 327 -19.85 -19.82 2.20
C SER A 327 -19.59 -20.85 1.10
N LEU A 328 -18.76 -21.86 1.38
CA LEU A 328 -18.49 -22.96 0.45
C LEU A 328 -19.78 -23.58 -0.10
N CYS A 329 -20.87 -23.61 0.68
CA CYS A 329 -22.19 -24.08 0.24
C CYS A 329 -22.79 -23.17 -0.86
N ALA A 330 -22.74 -21.85 -0.70
CA ALA A 330 -23.23 -20.87 -1.69
C ALA A 330 -22.40 -20.87 -3.01
N LEU A 331 -21.20 -21.48 -3.00
CA LEU A 331 -20.38 -21.69 -4.21
C LEU A 331 -20.81 -22.93 -5.02
N HIS A 332 -21.65 -23.78 -4.44
CA HIS A 332 -22.14 -25.04 -5.01
C HIS A 332 -23.64 -25.07 -5.28
N ASP A 333 -24.39 -24.07 -4.82
CA ASP A 333 -25.81 -23.88 -5.13
C ASP A 333 -25.97 -23.46 -6.60
N ALA A 334 -25.74 -24.40 -7.51
CA ALA A 334 -26.51 -24.43 -8.74
C ALA A 334 -27.95 -24.75 -8.35
N GLU A 335 -28.91 -24.00 -8.90
CA GLU A 335 -30.35 -24.12 -8.69
C GLU A 335 -30.79 -25.56 -8.33
N GLU A 336 -31.62 -25.69 -7.28
CA GLU A 336 -32.19 -26.87 -6.61
C GLU A 336 -32.85 -27.96 -7.50
N SER A 337 -32.52 -28.07 -8.78
CA SER A 337 -33.17 -28.98 -9.75
C SER A 337 -32.21 -29.99 -10.42
N GLY A 338 -30.97 -30.13 -9.94
CA GLY A 338 -30.06 -31.20 -10.37
C GLY A 338 -30.24 -32.49 -9.56
N PRO A 339 -30.34 -33.68 -10.18
CA PRO A 339 -30.40 -34.93 -9.43
C PRO A 339 -29.13 -35.12 -8.61
N LEU A 340 -29.30 -35.38 -7.30
CA LEU A 340 -28.21 -35.69 -6.39
C LEU A 340 -27.32 -36.79 -6.98
N PRO A 341 -25.98 -36.62 -7.00
CA PRO A 341 -25.09 -37.64 -7.50
C PRO A 341 -25.26 -38.92 -6.66
N SER A 342 -25.43 -40.04 -7.36
CA SER A 342 -25.64 -41.37 -6.76
C SER A 342 -24.54 -41.67 -5.74
N GLY A 343 -24.92 -41.81 -4.47
CA GLY A 343 -24.01 -42.10 -3.35
C GLY A 343 -23.90 -40.98 -2.29
N SER A 344 -24.67 -39.91 -2.39
CA SER A 344 -24.73 -38.87 -1.35
C SER A 344 -25.60 -39.33 -0.17
N ILE A 345 -25.02 -39.34 1.04
CA ILE A 345 -25.73 -39.61 2.29
C ILE A 345 -26.09 -38.27 2.92
N VAL A 346 -27.39 -38.01 3.05
CA VAL A 346 -27.93 -36.85 3.77
C VAL A 346 -28.04 -37.23 5.24
N TYR A 347 -27.28 -36.55 6.11
CA TYR A 347 -27.49 -36.65 7.55
C TYR A 347 -28.56 -35.63 7.94
N HIS A 348 -29.61 -36.11 8.61
CA HIS A 348 -30.67 -35.29 9.20
C HIS A 348 -30.24 -34.64 10.52
#